data_AF-A0A1D6L1G0-F1
#
_entry.id   AF-A0A1D6L1G0-F1
#
_cell.length_a   1.000
_cell.length_b   1.000
_cell.length_c   1.000
_cell.angle_alpha   90.00
_cell.angle_beta   90.00
_cell.angle_gamma   90.00
#
_symmetry.space_group_name_H-M   'P 1'
#
loop_
_entity.id
_entity.type
_entity.pdbx_description
1 polymer ?
#
loop_
_entity_poly.entity_id
_entity_poly.type
_entity_poly.pdbx_seq_one_letter_code
_entity_poly.pdbx_strand_id
1 'polypeptide(L)'
;MSALPPDIDREDWLQALPRALVAGFVKADIDFQRKGEVSGTTATLVVIDGFTVTVASVGDSRCILDTQGGELQLLTVDHHLEENAEEREHVTASGGEVGRLNLFGGQ
;
A
#
# COMPACT_ATOMS: atom_id res chain seq x y z
N MET A 1 4.28 -22.04 10.81
CA MET A 1 5.20 -21.12 10.12
C MET A 1 5.16 -19.82 10.89
N SER A 2 6.27 -19.42 11.50
CA SER A 2 6.40 -18.09 12.10
C SER A 2 7.08 -17.21 11.06
N ALA A 3 6.47 -16.08 10.71
CA ALA A 3 7.13 -15.06 9.91
C ALA A 3 8.13 -14.24 10.74
N LEU A 4 8.13 -14.41 12.08
CA LEU A 4 9.04 -13.74 13.00
C LEU A 4 10.48 -14.27 12.80
N PRO A 5 11.46 -13.38 12.52
CA PRO A 5 12.86 -13.66 12.55
C PRO A 5 13.23 -14.21 13.93
N PRO A 6 14.18 -15.15 13.99
CA PRO A 6 14.55 -15.83 15.22
C PRO A 6 15.23 -14.90 16.25
N ASP A 7 15.66 -13.71 15.83
CA ASP A 7 16.49 -12.76 16.55
C ASP A 7 15.76 -11.49 17.01
N ILE A 8 14.45 -11.40 16.80
CA ILE A 8 13.63 -10.27 17.22
C ILE A 8 12.43 -10.77 18.03
N ASP A 9 12.07 -10.05 19.10
CA ASP A 9 10.86 -10.36 19.83
C ASP A 9 9.62 -9.86 19.08
N ARG A 10 8.44 -10.25 19.57
CA ARG A 10 7.16 -9.91 18.94
C ARG A 10 6.93 -8.40 18.90
N GLU A 11 7.28 -7.67 19.95
CA GLU A 11 7.00 -6.24 20.03
C GLU A 11 7.92 -5.48 19.07
N ASP A 12 9.22 -5.75 19.11
CA ASP A 12 10.20 -5.15 18.21
C ASP A 12 9.87 -5.45 16.74
N TRP A 13 9.36 -6.66 16.44
CA TRP A 13 8.87 -7.00 15.12
C TRP A 13 7.67 -6.13 14.70
N LEU A 14 6.65 -6.01 15.56
CA LEU A 14 5.47 -5.21 15.26
C LEU A 14 5.83 -3.73 15.06
N GLN A 15 6.79 -3.21 15.82
CA GLN A 15 7.32 -1.84 15.63
C GLN A 15 8.13 -1.70 14.33
N ALA A 16 8.83 -2.74 13.90
CA ALA A 16 9.63 -2.73 12.68
C ALA A 16 8.78 -2.93 11.40
N LEU A 17 7.63 -3.59 11.49
CA LEU A 17 6.78 -3.97 10.36
C LEU A 17 6.46 -2.79 9.42
N PRO A 18 6.00 -1.61 9.87
CA PRO A 18 5.68 -0.50 8.96
C PRO A 18 6.86 -0.09 8.09
N ARG A 19 8.06 0.03 8.67
CA ARG A 19 9.27 0.39 7.94
C ARG A 19 9.70 -0.73 6.99
N ALA A 20 9.57 -1.98 7.41
CA ALA A 20 9.89 -3.13 6.58
C ALA A 20 8.97 -3.25 5.36
N LEU A 21 7.68 -2.95 5.53
CA LEU A 21 6.68 -2.94 4.45
C LEU A 21 7.00 -1.85 3.41
N VAL A 22 7.33 -0.63 3.86
CA VAL A 22 7.77 0.46 2.97
C VAL A 22 9.04 0.04 2.20
N ALA A 23 10.05 -0.48 2.90
CA ALA A 23 11.28 -0.94 2.26
C ALA A 23 11.02 -2.08 1.25
N GLY A 24 10.07 -2.97 1.56
CA GLY A 24 9.63 -4.05 0.69
C GLY A 24 9.00 -3.53 -0.61
N PHE A 25 8.08 -2.56 -0.54
CA PHE A 25 7.49 -1.95 -1.73
C PHE A 25 8.53 -1.22 -2.58
N VAL A 26 9.39 -0.40 -1.96
CA VAL A 26 10.46 0.32 -2.69
C VAL A 26 11.40 -0.65 -3.39
N LYS A 27 11.79 -1.74 -2.71
CA LYS A 27 12.64 -2.77 -3.32
C LYS A 27 11.93 -3.45 -4.49
N ALA A 28 10.67 -3.84 -4.33
CA ALA A 28 9.90 -4.52 -5.37
C ALA A 28 9.75 -3.63 -6.61
N ASP A 29 9.49 -2.33 -6.42
CA ASP A 29 9.39 -1.36 -7.51
C ASP A 29 10.74 -1.21 -8.24
N ILE A 30 11.85 -1.02 -7.53
CA ILE A 30 13.19 -0.95 -8.12
C ILE A 30 13.54 -2.22 -8.91
N ASP A 31 13.27 -3.40 -8.32
CA ASP A 31 13.56 -4.68 -8.97
C ASP A 31 12.65 -4.93 -10.18
N PHE A 32 11.44 -4.37 -10.20
CA PHE A 32 10.54 -4.41 -11.34
C PHE A 32 10.98 -3.44 -12.45
N GLN A 33 11.28 -2.18 -12.13
CA GLN A 33 11.76 -1.18 -13.08
C GLN A 33 13.01 -1.64 -13.83
N ARG A 34 13.92 -2.36 -13.15
CA ARG A 34 15.12 -2.97 -13.76
C ARG A 34 14.82 -3.97 -14.89
N LYS A 35 13.61 -4.52 -14.96
CA LYS A 35 13.19 -5.42 -16.04
C LYS A 35 12.83 -4.66 -17.33
N GLY A 36 12.63 -3.34 -17.26
CA GLY A 36 12.27 -2.51 -18.41
C GLY A 36 10.81 -2.65 -18.86
N GLU A 37 9.95 -3.23 -18.01
CA GLU A 37 8.52 -3.37 -18.26
C GLU A 37 7.77 -2.07 -17.94
N VAL A 38 6.68 -1.79 -18.65
CA VAL A 38 5.91 -0.53 -18.56
C VAL A 38 4.57 -0.66 -17.84
N SER A 39 4.16 -1.87 -17.46
CA SER A 39 2.91 -2.09 -16.71
C SER A 39 3.06 -1.74 -15.23
N GLY A 40 2.00 -1.25 -14.59
CA GLY A 40 1.94 -1.06 -13.13
C GLY A 40 0.99 -2.05 -12.44
N THR A 41 1.03 -2.10 -11.12
CA THR A 41 0.06 -2.83 -10.29
C THR A 41 -0.18 -2.08 -8.98
N THR A 42 -1.37 -2.26 -8.41
CA THR A 42 -1.62 -1.94 -7.00
C THR A 42 -1.08 -3.05 -6.11
N ALA A 43 -0.95 -2.78 -4.82
CA ALA A 43 -0.65 -3.79 -3.82
C ALA A 43 -1.28 -3.44 -2.47
N THR A 44 -1.99 -4.39 -1.87
CA THR A 44 -2.52 -4.29 -0.50
C THR A 44 -2.08 -5.53 0.27
N LEU A 45 -1.30 -5.35 1.33
CA LEU A 45 -0.76 -6.41 2.16
C LEU A 45 -1.31 -6.30 3.58
N VAL A 46 -1.80 -7.43 4.10
CA VAL A 46 -2.33 -7.55 5.46
C VAL A 46 -1.47 -8.54 6.23
N VAL A 47 -0.82 -8.07 7.30
CA VAL A 47 -0.07 -8.90 8.24
C VAL A 47 -0.92 -9.06 9.50
N ILE A 48 -1.28 -10.31 9.83
CA ILE A 48 -2.05 -10.65 11.01
C ILE A 48 -1.13 -11.39 11.98
N ASP A 49 -0.94 -10.81 13.17
CA ASP A 49 -0.19 -11.42 14.26
C ASP A 49 -0.99 -11.35 15.57
N GLY A 50 -1.59 -12.49 15.95
CA GLY A 50 -2.53 -12.55 17.07
C GLY A 50 -3.72 -11.62 16.84
N PHE A 51 -3.88 -10.61 17.70
CA PHE A 51 -4.92 -9.59 17.61
C PHE A 51 -4.46 -8.31 16.90
N THR A 52 -3.21 -8.26 16.44
CA THR A 52 -2.64 -7.11 15.75
C THR A 52 -2.80 -7.32 14.24
N VAL A 53 -3.42 -6.34 13.57
CA VAL A 53 -3.55 -6.29 12.12
C VAL A 53 -2.78 -5.08 11.61
N THR A 54 -1.77 -5.31 10.76
CA THR A 54 -1.02 -4.26 10.07
C THR A 54 -1.34 -4.32 8.59
N VAL A 55 -1.79 -3.19 8.03
CA VAL A 55 -2.10 -3.07 6.60
C VAL A 55 -1.16 -2.06 5.98
N ALA A 56 -0.59 -2.42 4.83
CA ALA A 56 0.14 -1.51 3.96
C ALA A 56 -0.46 -1.59 2.56
N SER A 57 -0.73 -0.44 1.94
CA SER A 57 -1.36 -0.37 0.62
C SER A 57 -0.69 0.70 -0.23
N VAL A 58 -0.60 0.42 -1.53
CA VAL A 58 -0.18 1.36 -2.58
C VAL A 58 -1.16 1.20 -3.74
N GLY A 59 -1.79 2.30 -4.14
CA GLY A 59 -2.82 2.34 -5.17
C GLY A 59 -4.23 2.44 -4.60
N ASP A 60 -5.23 2.06 -5.40
CA ASP A 60 -6.65 2.26 -5.12
C ASP A 60 -7.39 0.96 -4.70
N SER A 61 -6.63 -0.11 -4.43
CA SER A 61 -7.20 -1.34 -3.85
C SER A 61 -7.58 -1.12 -2.39
N ARG A 62 -8.73 -1.69 -1.99
CA ARG A 62 -9.36 -1.43 -0.70
C ARG A 62 -9.31 -2.64 0.24
N CYS A 63 -8.94 -2.42 1.50
CA CYS A 63 -9.02 -3.40 2.58
C CYS A 63 -10.12 -3.03 3.59
N ILE A 64 -10.98 -4.00 3.91
CA ILE A 64 -12.08 -3.84 4.87
C ILE A 64 -11.98 -4.96 5.90
N LEU A 65 -12.11 -4.61 7.17
CA LEU A 65 -12.18 -5.55 8.29
C LEU A 65 -13.61 -5.62 8.82
N ASP A 66 -14.17 -6.82 8.77
CA ASP A 66 -15.45 -7.17 9.38
C ASP A 66 -15.19 -8.02 10.62
N THR A 67 -15.50 -7.46 11.80
CA THR A 67 -15.42 -8.18 13.08
C THR A 67 -16.82 -8.57 13.53
N GLN A 68 -17.00 -9.82 13.98
CA GLN A 68 -18.29 -10.29 14.48
C GLN A 68 -18.84 -9.36 15.58
N GLY A 69 -19.98 -8.72 15.31
CA GLY A 69 -20.65 -7.81 16.25
C GLY A 69 -20.06 -6.40 16.33
N GLY A 70 -19.07 -6.08 15.49
CA GLY A 70 -18.52 -4.73 15.33
C GLY A 70 -18.98 -4.04 14.04
N GLU A 71 -18.52 -2.81 13.84
CA GLU A 71 -18.72 -2.07 12.60
C GLU A 71 -17.68 -2.48 11.54
N LEU A 72 -18.05 -2.32 10.26
CA LEU A 72 -17.11 -2.48 9.16
C LEU A 72 -16.04 -1.38 9.23
N GLN A 73 -14.78 -1.80 9.35
CA GLN A 73 -13.65 -0.86 9.40
C GLN A 73 -12.91 -0.83 8.08
N LEU A 74 -12.72 0.37 7.55
CA LEU A 74 -11.87 0.59 6.39
C LEU A 74 -10.40 0.65 6.83
N LEU A 75 -9.56 -0.26 6.34
CA LEU A 75 -8.15 -0.36 6.73
C LEU A 75 -7.18 0.29 5.74
N THR A 76 -7.70 0.87 4.65
CA THR A 76 -6.93 1.58 3.63
C THR A 76 -7.61 2.90 3.29
N VAL A 77 -6.83 3.94 3.05
CA VAL A 77 -7.36 5.19 2.50
C VAL A 77 -7.36 5.06 0.98
N ASP A 78 -8.46 5.42 0.31
CA ASP A 78 -8.47 5.42 -1.16
C ASP A 78 -7.52 6.50 -1.68
N HIS A 79 -6.56 6.13 -2.52
CA HIS A 79 -5.63 7.07 -3.16
C HIS A 79 -6.26 7.71 -4.40
N HIS A 80 -7.39 8.41 -4.24
CA HIS A 80 -7.91 9.23 -5.33
C HIS A 80 -7.18 10.58 -5.34
N LEU A 81 -6.41 10.82 -6.41
CA LEU A 81 -5.80 12.13 -6.67
C LEU A 81 -6.84 13.25 -6.64
N GLU A 82 -8.11 12.96 -6.92
CA GLU A 82 -9.21 13.93 -6.82
C GLU A 82 -9.36 14.56 -5.42
N GLU A 83 -9.02 13.81 -4.37
CA GLU A 83 -9.27 14.14 -2.96
C GLU A 83 -7.98 14.27 -2.11
N ASN A 84 -6.86 13.71 -2.59
CA ASN A 84 -5.57 13.77 -1.88
C ASN A 84 -4.68 14.92 -2.39
N ALA A 85 -4.78 16.08 -1.75
CA ALA A 85 -4.01 17.28 -2.11
C ALA A 85 -2.49 17.10 -1.93
N GLU A 86 -2.06 16.34 -0.91
CA GLU A 86 -0.65 16.05 -0.64
C GLU A 86 -0.03 15.19 -1.73
N GLU A 87 -0.76 14.17 -2.20
CA GLU A 87 -0.32 13.33 -3.32
C GLU A 87 -0.23 14.11 -4.64
N ARG A 88 -1.20 15.01 -4.91
CA ARG A 88 -1.13 15.90 -6.08
C ARG A 88 0.10 16.80 -6.06
N GLU A 89 0.42 17.34 -4.89
CA GLU A 89 1.61 18.17 -4.70
C GLU A 89 2.89 17.37 -4.93
N HIS A 90 2.96 16.15 -4.39
CA HIS A 90 4.10 15.25 -4.58
C HIS A 90 4.31 14.86 -6.06
N VAL A 91 3.23 14.54 -6.78
CA VAL A 91 3.27 14.23 -8.22
C VAL A 91 3.77 15.44 -9.02
N THR A 92 3.23 16.63 -8.74
CA THR A 92 3.61 17.86 -9.45
C THR A 92 5.06 18.26 -9.16
N ALA A 93 5.50 18.15 -7.91
CA ALA A 93 6.88 18.43 -7.49
C ALA A 93 7.90 17.47 -8.14
N SER A 94 7.46 16.25 -8.47
CA SER A 94 8.26 15.24 -9.17
C SER A 94 8.23 15.40 -10.70
N GLY A 95 7.56 16.44 -11.23
CA GLY A 95 7.45 16.72 -12.67
C GLY A 95 6.36 15.91 -13.38
N GLY A 96 5.47 15.24 -12.63
CA GLY A 96 4.29 14.56 -13.16
C GLY A 96 3.10 15.50 -13.34
N GLU A 97 2.17 15.12 -14.21
CA GLU A 97 0.91 15.84 -14.42
C GLU A 97 -0.27 15.02 -13.89
N VAL A 98 -1.19 15.67 -13.17
CA VAL A 98 -2.44 15.04 -12.70
C VAL A 98 -3.53 15.30 -13.73
N GLY A 99 -3.85 14.28 -14.51
CA GLY A 99 -4.96 14.29 -15.47
C GLY A 99 -6.17 13.49 -14.97
N ARG A 100 -7.37 13.86 -15.42
CA ARG A 100 -8.56 13.03 -15.20
C ARG A 100 -8.47 11.80 -16.09
N LEU A 101 -8.60 10.61 -15.51
CA LEU A 101 -8.63 9.38 -16.29
C LEU A 101 -9.94 9.33 -17.12
N ASN A 102 -9.87 9.66 -18.40
CA ASN A 102 -10.98 9.44 -19.33
C ASN A 102 -10.93 7.98 -19.80
N LEU A 103 -11.77 7.13 -19.22
CA LEU A 103 -11.92 5.71 -19.60
C LEU A 103 -12.56 5.49 -20.98
N PHE A 104 -12.86 6.55 -21.74
CA PHE A 104 -13.42 6.45 -23.08
C PHE A 104 -12.31 6.17 -24.11
N GLY A 105 -11.83 4.94 -24.11
CA GLY A 105 -11.17 4.33 -25.27
C GLY A 105 -12.22 3.60 -26.12
N GLY A 106 -12.88 4.31 -27.04
CA GLY A 106 -13.79 3.72 -28.02
C GLY A 106 -14.51 4.78 -28.85
N GLN A 107 -13.98 5.00 -30.06
CA GLN A 107 -14.46 5.83 -31.18
C GLN A 107 -15.60 6.84 -30.95
#